data_AF-A0A8C1GYV3-F1
#
_entry.id   AF-A0A8C1GYV3-F1
#
_cell.length_a   1.000
_cell.length_b   1.000
_cell.length_c   1.000
_cell.angle_alpha   90.00
_cell.angle_beta   90.00
_cell.angle_gamma   90.00
#
_symmetry.space_group_name_H-M   'P 1'
#
loop_
_entity.id
_entity.type
_entity.pdbx_description
1 polymer ?
#
loop_
_entity_poly.entity_id
_entity_poly.type
_entity_poly.pdbx_seq_one_letter_code
_entity_poly.pdbx_strand_id
1 'polypeptide(L)'
;MNAMDRILRVNQRMLSRGFPLREGDILSSGSRSAIICLGDSCRWPRSVDGFVYVPYIISPTYGEITIETGMLDISSATCVKFVPRTHEANFLNIQSRTGCWSYLGMIGGSQTVSLQSPGCMWSGVAAHELMHALGFVHEQSRSDRDHHVSILWENIIDSKHNFKKYETNNLNTAYDYSSVMHYGRYAFSEDGGPTIIPKPDPYIPIGQRDGPSPTDIHKINILYNCGRYSSY
;
A
#
# COMPACT_ATOMS: atom_id res chain seq x y z
N MET A 1 -5.76 -22.05 -7.88
CA MET A 1 -6.94 -21.17 -7.68
C MET A 1 -6.46 -19.92 -6.97
N ASN A 2 -6.19 -18.83 -7.69
CA ASN A 2 -5.76 -17.58 -7.06
C ASN A 2 -6.99 -16.84 -6.58
N ALA A 3 -7.44 -17.19 -5.38
CA ALA A 3 -8.59 -16.58 -4.74
C ALA A 3 -8.35 -15.05 -4.55
N MET A 4 -9.43 -14.26 -4.66
CA MET A 4 -9.51 -12.80 -4.46
C MET A 4 -8.48 -12.27 -3.47
N ASP A 5 -7.87 -11.11 -3.75
CA ASP A 5 -6.85 -10.49 -2.90
C ASP A 5 -7.12 -10.65 -1.39
N ARG A 6 -6.13 -11.13 -0.64
CA ARG A 6 -6.29 -11.45 0.79
C ARG A 6 -6.80 -10.25 1.57
N ILE A 7 -6.31 -9.05 1.27
CA ILE A 7 -6.71 -7.81 1.93
C ILE A 7 -8.20 -7.55 1.68
N LEU A 8 -8.62 -7.61 0.41
CA LEU A 8 -10.02 -7.40 0.03
C LEU A 8 -10.97 -8.42 0.66
N ARG A 9 -10.54 -9.68 0.79
CA ARG A 9 -11.34 -10.71 1.49
C ARG A 9 -11.53 -10.39 2.97
N VAL A 10 -10.47 -9.96 3.66
CA VAL A 10 -10.56 -9.59 5.08
C VAL A 10 -11.39 -8.31 5.25
N ASN A 11 -11.28 -7.36 4.32
CA ASN A 11 -12.00 -6.09 4.34
C ASN A 11 -13.46 -6.19 3.89
N GLN A 12 -13.89 -7.31 3.30
CA GLN A 12 -15.24 -7.48 2.77
C GLN A 12 -16.34 -7.10 3.77
N ARG A 13 -16.14 -7.41 5.07
CA ARG A 13 -17.09 -7.04 6.14
C ARG A 13 -17.15 -5.53 6.39
N MET A 14 -16.05 -4.81 6.20
CA MET A 14 -16.02 -3.35 6.30
C MET A 14 -16.69 -2.72 5.09
N LEU A 15 -16.36 -3.21 3.90
CA LEU A 15 -16.91 -2.73 2.64
C LEU A 15 -18.43 -2.90 2.59
N SER A 16 -18.95 -4.06 3.01
CA SER A 16 -20.41 -4.29 3.07
C SER A 16 -21.14 -3.43 4.11
N ARG A 17 -20.41 -2.87 5.08
CA ARG A 17 -20.93 -1.94 6.09
C ARG A 17 -20.76 -0.46 5.69
N GLY A 18 -20.29 -0.18 4.48
CA GLY A 18 -20.09 1.18 3.99
C GLY A 18 -18.95 1.93 4.69
N PHE A 19 -17.96 1.23 5.24
CA PHE A 19 -16.76 1.90 5.73
C PHE A 19 -16.06 2.62 4.56
N PRO A 20 -15.57 3.87 4.76
CA PRO A 20 -15.06 4.72 3.69
C PRO A 20 -13.62 4.34 3.29
N LEU A 21 -13.42 3.10 2.86
CA LEU A 21 -12.15 2.63 2.30
C LEU A 21 -12.14 2.90 0.80
N ARG A 22 -11.23 3.77 0.37
CA ARG A 22 -10.91 3.95 -1.05
C ARG A 22 -10.08 2.75 -1.48
N GLU A 23 -10.35 2.21 -2.66
CA GLU A 23 -9.58 1.09 -3.19
C GLU A 23 -9.56 -0.15 -2.26
N GLY A 24 -10.57 -0.28 -1.40
CA GLY A 24 -10.71 -1.44 -0.53
C GLY A 24 -9.95 -1.39 0.78
N ASP A 25 -8.85 -0.64 0.89
CA ASP A 25 -7.94 -0.62 2.05
C ASP A 25 -7.26 0.73 2.34
N ILE A 26 -7.51 1.78 1.55
CA ILE A 26 -6.98 3.11 1.83
C ILE A 26 -8.03 3.95 2.56
N LEU A 27 -7.79 4.24 3.84
CA LEU A 27 -8.65 5.13 4.62
C LEU A 27 -8.35 6.59 4.28
N SER A 28 -9.36 7.34 3.84
CA SER A 28 -9.22 8.77 3.57
C SER A 28 -9.40 9.59 4.86
N SER A 29 -8.49 10.51 5.17
CA SER A 29 -8.74 11.46 6.27
C SER A 29 -9.80 12.47 5.82
N GLY A 30 -10.86 12.67 6.61
CA GLY A 30 -11.93 13.62 6.31
C GLY A 30 -11.49 15.08 6.19
N SER A 31 -10.21 15.37 6.44
CA SER A 31 -9.57 16.69 6.38
C SER A 31 -8.78 16.96 5.09
N ARG A 32 -8.60 15.97 4.20
CA ARG A 32 -7.91 16.16 2.91
C ARG A 32 -8.69 15.49 1.77
N SER A 33 -9.53 16.27 1.09
CA SER A 33 -10.36 15.81 -0.03
C SER A 33 -9.62 15.63 -1.37
N ALA A 34 -8.29 15.78 -1.42
CA ALA A 34 -7.51 15.69 -2.65
C ALA A 34 -6.41 14.61 -2.54
N ILE A 35 -6.51 13.61 -3.43
CA ILE A 35 -5.58 12.48 -3.62
C ILE A 35 -4.18 12.91 -4.07
N ILE A 36 -3.98 14.18 -4.41
CA ILE A 36 -2.66 14.64 -4.78
C ILE A 36 -1.93 14.98 -3.48
N CYS A 37 -0.97 14.12 -3.14
CA CYS A 37 0.16 14.44 -2.27
C CYS A 37 0.97 15.60 -2.90
N LEU A 38 0.37 16.80 -2.96
CA LEU A 38 0.95 18.00 -3.53
C LEU A 38 2.03 18.50 -2.56
N GLY A 39 3.26 18.07 -2.83
CA GLY A 39 4.46 18.49 -2.11
C GLY A 39 4.86 17.58 -0.93
N ASP A 40 5.91 18.00 -0.23
CA ASP A 40 6.53 17.22 0.85
C ASP A 40 5.66 17.08 2.11
N SER A 41 4.52 17.79 2.20
CA SER A 41 3.68 17.87 3.40
C SER A 41 2.92 16.59 3.78
N CYS A 42 2.93 15.58 2.92
CA CYS A 42 2.31 14.27 3.16
C CYS A 42 3.35 13.14 3.26
N ARG A 43 4.64 13.45 3.11
CA ARG A 43 5.73 12.49 3.23
C ARG A 43 6.24 12.48 4.66
N TRP A 44 6.71 11.32 5.09
CA TRP A 44 7.55 11.22 6.28
C TRP A 44 8.83 12.06 6.09
N PRO A 45 9.21 12.89 7.07
CA PRO A 45 10.32 13.82 6.91
C PRO A 45 11.65 13.07 6.81
N ARG A 46 12.50 13.52 5.90
CA ARG A 46 13.89 13.06 5.82
C ARG A 46 14.73 13.77 6.88
N SER A 47 15.50 12.99 7.61
CA SER A 47 16.47 13.43 8.61
C SER A 47 17.76 13.90 7.94
N VAL A 48 18.55 14.68 8.68
CA VAL A 48 19.83 15.27 8.25
C VAL A 48 20.89 14.22 7.91
N ASP A 49 20.81 13.05 8.53
CA ASP A 49 21.66 11.88 8.26
C ASP A 49 21.26 11.13 6.97
N GLY A 50 20.22 11.58 6.29
CA GLY A 50 19.75 11.01 5.04
C GLY A 50 18.80 9.82 5.19
N PHE A 51 18.41 9.48 6.42
CA PHE A 51 17.36 8.48 6.67
C PHE A 51 15.98 9.11 6.78
N VAL A 52 14.95 8.30 6.67
CA VAL A 52 13.55 8.68 6.92
C VAL A 52 13.05 7.80 8.05
N TYR A 53 12.95 8.39 9.24
CA TYR A 53 12.49 7.66 10.42
C TYR A 53 10.97 7.68 10.48
N VAL A 54 10.36 6.51 10.57
CA VAL A 54 8.92 6.31 10.70
C VAL A 54 8.66 5.69 12.08
N PRO A 55 8.34 6.52 13.09
CA PRO A 55 8.09 6.03 14.44
C PRO A 55 6.83 5.16 14.48
N TYR A 56 6.84 4.10 15.28
CA TYR A 56 5.69 3.20 15.42
C TYR A 56 5.47 2.73 16.86
N ILE A 57 4.22 2.35 17.15
CA ILE A 57 3.86 1.48 18.28
C ILE A 57 3.09 0.27 17.73
N ILE A 58 3.33 -0.91 18.30
CA ILE A 58 2.59 -2.14 17.99
C ILE A 58 1.69 -2.46 19.19
N SER A 59 0.42 -2.78 18.90
CA SER A 59 -0.50 -3.26 19.93
C SER A 59 0.06 -4.55 20.58
N PRO A 60 0.09 -4.67 21.92
CA PRO A 60 0.60 -5.86 22.61
C PRO A 60 -0.23 -7.12 22.34
N THR A 61 -1.34 -7.00 21.63
CA THR A 61 -2.17 -8.11 21.15
C THR A 61 -1.53 -8.93 20.02
N TYR A 62 -0.43 -8.44 19.42
CA TYR A 62 0.29 -9.14 18.36
C TYR A 62 1.40 -10.05 18.92
N GLY A 63 1.66 -11.17 18.22
CA GLY A 63 2.94 -11.89 18.33
C GLY A 63 3.86 -11.39 17.22
N GLU A 64 4.91 -10.65 17.57
CA GLU A 64 5.42 -9.51 16.77
C GLU A 64 6.25 -9.81 15.50
N ILE A 65 6.54 -11.08 15.15
CA ILE A 65 7.50 -11.40 14.06
C ILE A 65 7.04 -10.96 12.66
N THR A 66 5.75 -11.05 12.35
CA THR A 66 5.28 -10.84 10.96
C THR A 66 5.31 -9.38 10.54
N ILE A 67 4.97 -8.48 11.46
CA ILE A 67 4.94 -7.03 11.22
C ILE A 67 6.37 -6.51 11.07
N GLU A 68 7.27 -6.96 11.94
CA GLU A 68 8.69 -6.62 11.89
C GLU A 68 9.36 -7.13 10.60
N THR A 69 9.01 -8.32 10.13
CA THR A 69 9.48 -8.82 8.82
C THR A 69 9.06 -7.87 7.69
N GLY A 70 7.79 -7.45 7.63
CA GLY A 70 7.33 -6.48 6.62
C GLY A 70 8.02 -5.12 6.70
N MET A 71 8.34 -4.65 7.92
CA MET A 71 9.16 -3.45 8.12
C MET A 71 10.61 -3.65 7.60
N LEU A 72 11.19 -4.83 7.83
CA LEU A 72 12.54 -5.17 7.42
C LEU A 72 12.67 -5.30 5.90
N ASP A 73 11.67 -5.88 5.23
CA ASP A 73 11.62 -6.02 3.77
C ASP A 73 11.77 -4.66 3.07
N ILE A 74 11.20 -3.60 3.65
CA ILE A 74 11.36 -2.22 3.17
C ILE A 74 12.68 -1.60 3.66
N SER A 75 12.97 -1.73 4.95
CA SER A 75 14.08 -0.98 5.59
C SER A 75 15.46 -1.47 5.18
N SER A 76 15.60 -2.73 4.77
CA SER A 76 16.89 -3.34 4.40
C SER A 76 17.47 -2.78 3.09
N ALA A 77 16.62 -2.34 2.18
CA ALA A 77 17.01 -1.88 0.84
C ALA A 77 16.67 -0.40 0.58
N THR A 78 16.27 0.34 1.62
CA THR A 78 15.92 1.77 1.53
C THR A 78 16.49 2.58 2.69
N CYS A 79 16.39 3.92 2.57
CA CYS A 79 16.67 4.84 3.67
C CYS A 79 15.51 5.01 4.64
N VAL A 80 14.36 4.36 4.42
CA VAL A 80 13.26 4.35 5.39
C VAL A 80 13.62 3.41 6.54
N LYS A 81 13.43 3.86 7.77
CA LYS A 81 13.67 3.10 9.00
C LYS A 81 12.46 3.18 9.90
N PHE A 82 11.82 2.05 10.14
CA PHE A 82 10.79 1.95 11.17
C PHE A 82 11.46 1.88 12.54
N VAL A 83 11.09 2.78 13.44
CA VAL A 83 11.70 2.89 14.78
C VAL A 83 10.64 2.86 15.87
N PRO A 84 10.87 2.19 17.02
CA PRO A 84 9.98 2.29 18.15
C PRO A 84 9.79 3.75 18.57
N ARG A 85 8.54 4.18 18.69
CA ARG A 85 8.21 5.54 19.07
C ARG A 85 8.66 5.84 20.50
N THR A 86 9.18 7.03 20.70
CA THR A 86 9.44 7.63 22.01
C THR A 86 8.47 8.81 22.25
N HIS A 87 8.79 9.98 21.71
CA HIS A 87 8.07 11.24 21.94
C HIS A 87 7.57 11.89 20.65
N GLU A 88 7.76 11.24 19.49
CA GLU A 88 7.42 11.81 18.20
C GLU A 88 5.90 12.05 18.09
N ALA A 89 5.54 13.23 17.58
CA ALA A 89 4.14 13.61 17.42
C ALA A 89 3.45 12.80 16.32
N ASN A 90 4.17 12.52 15.23
CA ASN A 90 3.68 11.77 14.08
C ASN A 90 4.22 10.34 14.16
N PHE A 91 3.34 9.34 14.16
CA PHE A 91 3.74 7.93 14.28
C PHE A 91 2.65 6.98 13.81
N LEU A 92 3.05 5.76 13.45
CA LEU A 92 2.15 4.66 13.13
C LEU A 92 1.67 3.97 14.41
N ASN A 93 0.36 3.87 14.58
CA ASN A 93 -0.27 3.10 15.64
C ASN A 93 -0.82 1.79 15.04
N ILE A 94 -0.04 0.72 15.13
CA ILE A 94 -0.34 -0.56 14.49
C ILE A 94 -1.27 -1.36 15.40
N GLN A 95 -2.49 -1.60 14.94
CA GLN A 95 -3.57 -2.18 15.75
C GLN A 95 -4.33 -3.28 15.02
N SER A 96 -4.79 -4.28 15.77
CA SER A 96 -5.65 -5.33 15.23
C SER A 96 -7.10 -4.90 15.21
N ARG A 97 -7.42 -3.87 14.40
CA ARG A 97 -8.82 -3.49 14.13
C ARG A 97 -9.42 -4.43 13.08
N THR A 98 -10.70 -4.25 12.77
CA THR A 98 -11.32 -4.93 11.62
C THR A 98 -10.60 -4.48 10.34
N GLY A 99 -10.24 -5.41 9.48
CA GLY A 99 -9.60 -5.18 8.18
C GLY A 99 -8.07 -5.03 8.18
N CYS A 100 -7.50 -5.09 6.99
CA CYS A 100 -6.15 -4.62 6.66
C CYS A 100 -6.30 -3.27 5.95
N TRP A 101 -5.80 -2.19 6.53
CA TRP A 101 -5.91 -0.87 5.90
C TRP A 101 -4.94 0.12 6.51
N SER A 102 -4.66 1.17 5.76
CA SER A 102 -3.76 2.25 6.17
C SER A 102 -4.24 3.59 5.64
N TYR A 103 -3.66 4.67 6.17
CA TYR A 103 -3.78 5.99 5.55
C TYR A 103 -2.74 6.13 4.44
N LEU A 104 -3.02 7.02 3.47
CA LEU A 104 -2.04 7.34 2.43
C LEU A 104 -1.07 8.43 2.91
N GLY A 105 0.20 8.07 3.11
CA GLY A 105 1.26 8.98 3.56
C GLY A 105 1.17 9.33 5.05
N MET A 106 1.95 10.35 5.45
CA MET A 106 1.92 10.93 6.79
C MET A 106 0.76 11.94 6.90
N ILE A 107 -0.26 11.62 7.72
CA ILE A 107 -1.43 12.50 7.91
C ILE A 107 -1.26 13.49 9.07
N GLY A 108 -0.24 13.31 9.90
CA GLY A 108 0.02 14.07 11.12
C GLY A 108 -0.64 13.44 12.36
N GLY A 109 0.01 13.55 13.52
CA GLY A 109 -0.43 12.92 14.76
C GLY A 109 -0.30 11.40 14.76
N SER A 110 -1.06 10.73 15.63
CA SER A 110 -1.18 9.28 15.60
C SER A 110 -2.04 8.85 14.40
N GLN A 111 -1.51 7.98 13.55
CA GLN A 111 -2.27 7.39 12.44
C GLN A 111 -2.31 5.88 12.55
N THR A 112 -3.51 5.31 12.47
CA THR A 112 -3.70 3.86 12.59
C THR A 112 -3.30 3.16 11.31
N VAL A 113 -2.55 2.06 11.45
CA VAL A 113 -2.44 1.00 10.45
C VAL A 113 -3.14 -0.23 11.03
N SER A 114 -4.20 -0.70 10.37
CA SER A 114 -4.92 -1.88 10.82
C SER A 114 -4.34 -3.12 10.17
N LEU A 115 -3.95 -4.09 10.98
CA LEU A 115 -3.60 -5.43 10.52
C LEU A 115 -4.40 -6.45 11.33
N GLN A 116 -5.66 -6.69 10.96
CA GLN A 116 -6.52 -7.62 11.67
C GLN A 116 -5.85 -8.99 11.88
N SER A 117 -5.67 -9.42 13.13
CA SER A 117 -5.23 -10.78 13.43
C SER A 117 -6.42 -11.76 13.40
N PRO A 118 -6.28 -12.96 12.80
CA PRO A 118 -5.13 -13.46 12.05
C PRO A 118 -5.13 -13.08 10.56
N GLY A 119 -6.20 -12.45 10.04
CA GLY A 119 -6.45 -12.26 8.61
C GLY A 119 -5.36 -11.51 7.82
N CYS A 120 -4.68 -10.56 8.44
CA CYS A 120 -3.64 -9.71 7.86
C CYS A 120 -2.22 -10.09 8.32
N MET A 121 -2.04 -11.20 9.05
CA MET A 121 -0.75 -11.61 9.62
C MET A 121 0.15 -12.31 8.59
N TRP A 122 0.51 -11.56 7.55
CA TRP A 122 1.45 -11.95 6.49
C TRP A 122 2.42 -10.79 6.24
N SER A 123 3.72 -11.06 6.08
CA SER A 123 4.74 -10.01 5.96
C SER A 123 4.49 -9.12 4.75
N GLY A 124 4.14 -9.69 3.59
CA GLY A 124 3.79 -8.90 2.40
C GLY A 124 2.51 -8.08 2.53
N VAL A 125 1.55 -8.51 3.37
CA VAL A 125 0.37 -7.67 3.71
C VAL A 125 0.80 -6.52 4.63
N ALA A 126 1.64 -6.78 5.63
CA ALA A 126 2.19 -5.72 6.47
C ALA A 126 2.99 -4.71 5.63
N ALA A 127 3.86 -5.18 4.73
CA ALA A 127 4.63 -4.34 3.83
C ALA A 127 3.73 -3.50 2.91
N HIS A 128 2.64 -4.08 2.37
CA HIS A 128 1.63 -3.36 1.58
C HIS A 128 1.00 -2.19 2.35
N GLU A 129 0.51 -2.43 3.56
CA GLU A 129 -0.11 -1.37 4.38
C GLU A 129 0.91 -0.31 4.84
N LEU A 130 2.15 -0.71 5.07
CA LEU A 130 3.26 0.21 5.36
C LEU A 130 3.63 1.05 4.12
N MET A 131 3.58 0.49 2.91
CA MET A 131 3.77 1.25 1.68
C MET A 131 2.66 2.28 1.45
N HIS A 132 1.40 1.98 1.79
CA HIS A 132 0.35 2.99 1.85
C HIS A 132 0.71 4.12 2.83
N ALA A 133 1.19 3.79 4.04
CA ALA A 133 1.62 4.79 5.01
C ALA A 133 2.82 5.63 4.52
N LEU A 134 3.63 5.11 3.59
CA LEU A 134 4.71 5.84 2.90
C LEU A 134 4.23 6.68 1.72
N GLY A 135 2.96 6.56 1.32
CA GLY A 135 2.34 7.37 0.27
C GLY A 135 2.19 6.69 -1.08
N PHE A 136 2.33 5.36 -1.15
CA PHE A 136 2.12 4.61 -2.38
C PHE A 136 0.65 4.22 -2.55
N VAL A 137 0.12 4.45 -3.75
CA VAL A 137 -1.18 3.96 -4.19
C VAL A 137 -1.01 2.63 -4.94
N HIS A 138 -2.12 1.99 -5.29
CA HIS A 138 -2.08 0.75 -6.03
C HIS A 138 -1.54 0.88 -7.46
N GLU A 139 -0.86 -0.17 -7.92
CA GLU A 139 -0.21 -0.20 -9.23
C GLU A 139 -1.23 -0.14 -10.38
N GLN A 140 -2.38 -0.83 -10.26
CA GLN A 140 -3.43 -0.80 -11.29
C GLN A 140 -4.17 0.54 -11.39
N SER A 141 -3.90 1.49 -10.48
CA SER A 141 -4.48 2.83 -10.48
C SER A 141 -3.57 3.86 -11.15
N ARG A 142 -2.40 3.46 -11.67
CA ARG A 142 -1.52 4.35 -12.43
C ARG A 142 -2.20 4.95 -13.66
N SER A 143 -1.76 6.15 -14.03
CA SER A 143 -2.24 6.87 -15.22
C SER A 143 -2.05 6.10 -16.53
N ASP A 144 -0.96 5.32 -16.63
CA ASP A 144 -0.55 4.53 -17.80
C ASP A 144 -1.05 3.07 -17.80
N ARG A 145 -1.83 2.66 -16.79
CA ARG A 145 -2.20 1.25 -16.57
C ARG A 145 -2.92 0.58 -17.75
N ASP A 146 -3.64 1.33 -18.60
CA ASP A 146 -4.39 0.77 -19.72
C ASP A 146 -3.48 0.22 -20.86
N HIS A 147 -2.20 0.62 -20.88
CA HIS A 147 -1.18 0.01 -21.75
C HIS A 147 -0.75 -1.39 -21.26
N HIS A 148 -0.99 -1.68 -19.99
CA HIS A 148 -0.44 -2.84 -19.28
C HIS A 148 -1.51 -3.85 -18.86
N VAL A 149 -2.74 -3.40 -18.58
CA VAL A 149 -3.86 -4.24 -18.20
C VAL A 149 -5.14 -3.81 -18.91
N SER A 150 -6.07 -4.75 -19.07
CA SER A 150 -7.48 -4.47 -19.36
C SER A 150 -8.29 -4.63 -18.08
N ILE A 151 -9.16 -3.67 -17.79
CA ILE A 151 -10.18 -3.81 -16.75
C ILE A 151 -11.46 -4.35 -17.41
N LEU A 152 -11.95 -5.49 -16.92
CA LEU A 152 -13.21 -6.08 -17.34
C LEU A 152 -14.34 -5.50 -16.47
N TRP A 153 -14.82 -4.33 -16.88
CA TRP A 153 -15.81 -3.54 -16.14
C TRP A 153 -17.15 -4.24 -15.95
N GLU A 154 -17.48 -5.18 -16.84
CA GLU A 154 -18.65 -6.03 -16.78
C GLU A 154 -18.65 -6.96 -15.56
N ASN A 155 -17.47 -7.34 -15.06
CA ASN A 155 -17.29 -8.24 -13.92
C ASN A 155 -17.18 -7.47 -12.57
N ILE A 156 -17.36 -6.14 -12.60
CA ILE A 156 -17.29 -5.23 -11.44
C ILE A 156 -18.62 -4.45 -11.37
N ILE A 157 -19.54 -4.82 -10.48
CA ILE A 157 -20.89 -4.24 -10.49
C ILE A 157 -20.92 -2.98 -9.60
N ASP A 158 -20.65 -3.13 -8.30
CA ASP A 158 -20.81 -2.06 -7.30
C ASP A 158 -19.48 -1.33 -6.97
N SER A 159 -18.35 -1.93 -7.37
CA SER A 159 -17.01 -1.49 -6.94
C SER A 159 -16.17 -0.80 -8.02
N LYS A 160 -16.78 -0.30 -9.10
CA LYS A 160 -16.06 0.33 -10.23
C LYS A 160 -15.18 1.51 -9.81
N HIS A 161 -15.56 2.21 -8.74
CA HIS A 161 -14.80 3.33 -8.21
C HIS A 161 -13.39 2.94 -7.71
N ASN A 162 -13.18 1.68 -7.31
CA ASN A 162 -11.88 1.15 -6.85
C ASN A 162 -10.89 0.85 -7.99
N PHE A 163 -11.30 1.08 -9.25
CA PHE A 163 -10.49 0.91 -10.45
C PHE A 163 -10.26 2.23 -11.19
N LYS A 164 -10.64 3.36 -10.61
CA LYS A 164 -10.38 4.68 -11.18
C LYS A 164 -8.87 4.93 -11.22
N LYS A 165 -8.37 5.45 -12.34
CA LYS A 165 -6.97 5.87 -12.47
C LYS A 165 -6.75 7.16 -11.68
N TYR A 166 -5.54 7.36 -11.19
CA TYR A 166 -5.06 8.63 -10.68
C TYR A 166 -4.06 9.26 -11.65
N GLU A 167 -3.95 10.57 -11.60
CA GLU A 167 -2.82 11.31 -12.17
C GLU A 167 -1.58 11.03 -11.31
N THR A 168 -0.93 9.90 -11.56
CA THR A 168 0.23 9.44 -10.81
C THR A 168 1.51 10.05 -11.35
N ASN A 169 2.37 10.56 -10.46
CA ASN A 169 3.79 10.69 -10.78
C ASN A 169 4.38 9.28 -10.72
N ASN A 170 4.53 8.66 -11.88
CA ASN A 170 5.04 7.29 -12.03
C ASN A 170 6.51 7.14 -11.60
N LEU A 171 7.14 8.19 -11.07
CA LEU A 171 8.54 8.25 -10.61
C LEU A 171 9.52 7.75 -11.68
N ASN A 172 9.16 7.90 -12.95
CA ASN A 172 9.89 7.36 -14.11
C ASN A 172 10.18 5.85 -14.03
N THR A 173 9.35 5.07 -13.33
CA THR A 173 9.46 3.61 -13.31
C THR A 173 8.51 2.97 -14.32
N ALA A 174 8.92 1.81 -14.85
CA ALA A 174 8.03 0.93 -15.59
C ALA A 174 6.86 0.45 -14.71
N TYR A 175 5.78 0.02 -15.37
CA TYR A 175 4.66 -0.66 -14.71
C TYR A 175 5.10 -2.03 -14.21
N ASP A 176 4.75 -2.37 -12.98
CA ASP A 176 5.21 -3.60 -12.33
C ASP A 176 4.06 -4.54 -11.93
N TYR A 177 3.84 -5.57 -12.76
CA TYR A 177 2.87 -6.64 -12.47
C TYR A 177 3.17 -7.40 -11.15
N SER A 178 4.44 -7.43 -10.75
CA SER A 178 4.91 -8.10 -9.52
C SER A 178 4.89 -7.20 -8.29
N SER A 179 4.46 -5.94 -8.41
CA SER A 179 4.35 -5.02 -7.28
C SER A 179 3.44 -5.61 -6.19
N VAL A 180 3.85 -5.47 -4.93
CA VAL A 180 3.02 -5.84 -3.77
C VAL A 180 1.78 -4.95 -3.69
N MET A 181 1.80 -3.79 -4.36
CA MET A 181 0.70 -2.83 -4.48
C MET A 181 -0.22 -3.13 -5.67
N HIS A 182 -0.01 -4.21 -6.43
CA HIS A 182 -0.92 -4.58 -7.51
C HIS A 182 -2.07 -5.43 -6.98
N TYR A 183 -3.30 -5.12 -7.39
CA TYR A 183 -4.45 -6.02 -7.15
C TYR A 183 -4.28 -7.38 -7.81
N GLY A 184 -4.87 -8.41 -7.20
CA GLY A 184 -5.08 -9.69 -7.85
C GLY A 184 -6.09 -9.64 -9.00
N ARG A 185 -5.99 -10.64 -9.89
CA ARG A 185 -6.84 -10.84 -11.08
C ARG A 185 -8.36 -10.78 -10.82
N TYR A 186 -8.80 -11.18 -9.63
CA TYR A 186 -10.21 -11.31 -9.24
C TYR A 186 -10.63 -10.26 -8.21
N ALA A 187 -9.87 -9.17 -8.06
CA ALA A 187 -10.21 -8.10 -7.12
C ALA A 187 -11.61 -7.55 -7.41
N PHE A 188 -12.46 -7.44 -6.39
CA PHE A 188 -13.85 -6.97 -6.50
C PHE A 188 -14.73 -7.68 -7.55
N SER A 189 -14.38 -8.90 -7.94
CA SER A 189 -15.27 -9.72 -8.76
C SER A 189 -16.52 -10.10 -7.97
N GLU A 190 -17.69 -9.95 -8.60
CA GLU A 190 -18.97 -10.34 -8.01
C GLU A 190 -19.54 -11.64 -8.62
N ASP A 191 -19.12 -11.97 -9.83
CA ASP A 191 -19.53 -13.15 -10.59
C ASP A 191 -18.49 -14.28 -10.59
N GLY A 192 -17.35 -14.07 -9.93
CA GLY A 192 -16.19 -14.98 -9.91
C GLY A 192 -15.28 -14.87 -11.14
N GLY A 193 -15.62 -14.02 -12.11
CA GLY A 193 -14.82 -13.74 -13.29
C GLY A 193 -13.59 -12.85 -13.00
N PRO A 194 -12.55 -12.88 -13.85
CA PRO A 194 -11.43 -11.97 -13.71
C PRO A 194 -11.86 -10.52 -13.93
N THR A 195 -11.36 -9.59 -13.14
CA THR A 195 -11.60 -8.14 -13.29
C THR A 195 -10.42 -7.41 -13.91
N ILE A 196 -9.21 -7.98 -13.81
CA ILE A 196 -7.98 -7.43 -14.39
C ILE A 196 -7.31 -8.50 -15.25
N ILE A 197 -7.05 -8.17 -16.51
CA ILE A 197 -6.31 -9.04 -17.46
C ILE A 197 -5.02 -8.33 -17.88
N PRO A 198 -3.84 -8.90 -17.59
CA PRO A 198 -2.57 -8.36 -18.07
C PRO A 198 -2.43 -8.39 -19.60
N LYS A 199 -1.60 -7.48 -20.12
CA LYS A 199 -1.20 -7.36 -21.53
C LYS A 199 0.34 -7.43 -21.63
N PRO A 200 0.91 -7.82 -22.78
CA PRO A 200 0.23 -8.46 -23.90
C PRO A 200 -0.18 -9.91 -23.58
N ASP A 201 0.37 -10.49 -22.52
CA ASP A 201 0.13 -11.87 -22.12
C ASP A 201 -0.84 -11.94 -20.92
N PRO A 202 -2.05 -12.53 -21.08
CA PRO A 202 -3.03 -12.66 -20.02
C PRO A 202 -2.62 -13.65 -18.92
N TYR A 203 -1.50 -14.38 -19.04
CA TYR A 203 -1.00 -15.32 -18.04
C TYR A 203 0.03 -14.73 -17.08
N ILE A 204 0.47 -13.48 -17.29
CA ILE A 204 1.36 -12.77 -16.36
C ILE A 204 0.74 -12.79 -14.94
N PRO A 205 1.50 -13.20 -13.90
CA PRO A 205 1.01 -13.19 -12.53
C PRO A 205 0.88 -11.77 -11.99
N ILE A 206 -0.20 -11.51 -11.26
CA ILE A 206 -0.49 -10.24 -10.58
C ILE A 206 -1.12 -10.52 -9.21
N GLY A 207 -0.92 -9.59 -8.25
CA GLY A 207 -1.51 -9.69 -6.92
C GLY A 207 -0.72 -10.54 -5.92
N GLN A 208 0.59 -10.65 -6.11
CA GLN A 208 1.47 -11.31 -5.14
C GLN A 208 1.45 -10.56 -3.79
N ARG A 209 1.66 -11.30 -2.69
CA ARG A 209 1.74 -10.77 -1.31
C ARG A 209 2.89 -11.43 -0.53
N ASP A 210 3.96 -11.77 -1.23
CA ASP A 210 5.18 -12.36 -0.66
C ASP A 210 6.06 -11.27 -0.03
N GLY A 211 6.15 -10.10 -0.68
CA GLY A 211 6.89 -8.93 -0.21
C GLY A 211 7.01 -7.83 -1.29
N PRO A 212 7.63 -6.68 -1.00
CA PRO A 212 7.88 -5.63 -1.98
C PRO A 212 8.72 -6.13 -3.16
N SER A 213 8.36 -5.74 -4.38
CA SER A 213 9.19 -6.02 -5.56
C SER A 213 10.45 -5.13 -5.58
N PRO A 214 11.45 -5.46 -6.41
CA PRO A 214 12.58 -4.54 -6.65
C PRO A 214 12.15 -3.15 -7.12
N THR A 215 11.08 -3.06 -7.91
CA THR A 215 10.54 -1.78 -8.38
C THR A 215 9.86 -1.02 -7.25
N ASP A 216 9.15 -1.69 -6.34
CA ASP A 216 8.56 -1.08 -5.15
C ASP A 216 9.64 -0.42 -4.28
N ILE A 217 10.73 -1.15 -4.02
CA ILE A 217 11.91 -0.63 -3.31
C ILE A 217 12.54 0.56 -4.05
N HIS A 218 12.69 0.47 -5.37
CA HIS A 218 13.23 1.55 -6.18
C HIS A 218 12.34 2.82 -6.12
N LYS A 219 11.02 2.66 -6.18
CA LYS A 219 10.05 3.75 -6.04
C LYS A 219 10.18 4.44 -4.68
N ILE A 220 10.34 3.69 -3.59
CA ILE A 220 10.61 4.25 -2.25
C ILE A 220 11.91 5.07 -2.26
N ASN A 221 12.98 4.51 -2.84
CA ASN A 221 14.28 5.18 -2.91
C ASN A 221 14.24 6.49 -3.72
N ILE A 222 13.48 6.55 -4.81
CA ILE A 222 13.26 7.78 -5.58
C ILE A 222 12.43 8.77 -4.78
N LEU A 223 11.30 8.32 -4.21
CA LEU A 223 10.36 9.19 -3.49
C LEU A 223 11.02 9.89 -2.30
N TYR A 224 11.84 9.15 -1.56
CA TYR A 224 12.53 9.62 -0.36
C TYR A 224 13.99 10.01 -0.59
N ASN A 225 14.45 9.97 -1.84
CA ASN A 225 15.77 10.43 -2.25
C ASN A 225 16.95 9.75 -1.52
N CYS A 226 16.87 8.42 -1.36
CA CYS A 226 17.76 7.64 -0.48
C CYS A 226 19.25 7.62 -0.86
N GLY A 227 19.65 8.16 -2.03
CA GLY A 227 21.03 8.07 -2.55
C GLY A 227 21.72 9.38 -2.94
N ARG A 228 21.14 10.56 -2.68
CA ARG A 228 21.70 11.84 -3.22
C ARG A 228 22.89 12.46 -2.46
N TYR A 229 23.46 11.79 -1.45
CA TYR A 229 24.60 12.35 -0.68
C TYR A 229 25.82 11.42 -0.59
N SER A 230 25.97 10.47 -1.51
CA SER A 230 27.27 9.81 -1.75
C SER A 230 28.05 10.54 -2.83
N SER A 231 28.50 11.76 -2.53
CA SER A 231 29.59 12.44 -3.25
C SER A 231 30.04 13.68 -2.47
N TYR A 232 31.01 13.50 -1.57
CA TYR A 232 32.03 14.52 -1.32
C TYR A 232 33.20 14.26 -2.28
#